data_AF-A0A5B9W7R7-F1
#
_entry.id   AF-A0A5B9W7R7-F1
#
_cell.length_a   1.000
_cell.length_b   1.000
_cell.length_c   1.000
_cell.angle_alpha   90.00
_cell.angle_beta   90.00
_cell.angle_gamma   90.00
#
_symmetry.space_group_name_H-M   'P 1'
#
loop_
_entity.id
_entity.type
_entity.pdbx_description
1 polymer ?
#
loop_
_entity_poly.entity_id
_entity_poly.type
_entity_poly.pdbx_seq_one_letter_code
_entity_poly.pdbx_strand_id
1 'polypeptide(L)'
;MVPRRLFSRTATPLVVLGLFSAGATAAPISFTGNVANDFNPQTNPAVKVISVSDNPLTIGQSDWITNRGWVSGWSIQDIRLSYDQVTDTLAVGINNFKNASGQVAPFGQANGDPTGTATAYDVAHMGGDKSIALAIAGVNASNSSTPGAPVIIAGVPADKSMAGTGTDGFTVSSLNTANSSSGLAYEFGKQLPQYTGNLAYDPSPSHPQLEFTIKNFSQIAGLDLSKGIWLSMYAGSSQDGVAGEAYLDWTKTPALAEQNTPEPTTWLAWTVACGAAAYRYRGRRKDKRA
;
A
#
# COMPACT_ATOMS: atom_id res chain seq x y z
N MET A 1 -78.21 -13.00 5.60
CA MET A 1 -77.08 -12.20 6.14
C MET A 1 -75.79 -12.93 5.78
N VAL A 2 -74.96 -12.34 4.91
CA VAL A 2 -73.71 -12.95 4.44
C VAL A 2 -72.55 -12.05 4.86
N PRO A 3 -71.57 -12.52 5.66
CA PRO A 3 -70.42 -11.71 6.02
C PRO A 3 -69.41 -11.70 4.85
N ARG A 4 -69.28 -10.56 4.16
CA ARG A 4 -68.21 -10.33 3.19
C ARG A 4 -66.90 -10.10 3.95
N ARG A 5 -66.03 -11.10 3.97
CA ARG A 5 -64.64 -10.96 4.42
C ARG A 5 -63.86 -10.19 3.36
N LEU A 6 -63.57 -8.92 3.64
CA LEU A 6 -62.66 -8.09 2.85
C LEU A 6 -61.24 -8.66 2.93
N PHE A 7 -60.66 -8.83 1.74
CA PHE A 7 -59.36 -9.40 1.45
C PHE A 7 -58.26 -8.93 2.42
N SER A 8 -57.70 -9.89 3.13
CA SER A 8 -56.37 -9.77 3.71
C SER A 8 -55.32 -9.95 2.61
N ARG A 9 -54.21 -9.23 2.74
CA ARG A 9 -52.86 -9.58 2.25
C ARG A 9 -52.61 -9.37 0.75
N THR A 10 -51.75 -8.38 0.46
CA THR A 10 -50.36 -8.59 0.00
C THR A 10 -49.82 -7.27 -0.56
N ALA A 11 -49.06 -6.53 0.25
CA ALA A 11 -48.36 -5.33 -0.19
C ALA A 11 -46.91 -5.35 0.30
N THR A 12 -46.19 -6.41 -0.04
CA THR A 12 -44.74 -6.53 0.07
C THR A 12 -44.36 -7.67 -0.88
N PRO A 13 -43.50 -7.49 -1.91
CA PRO A 13 -42.17 -6.89 -1.76
C PRO A 13 -41.72 -6.04 -2.97
N LEU A 14 -41.25 -4.81 -2.73
CA LEU A 14 -40.48 -4.07 -3.75
C LEU A 14 -39.41 -3.20 -3.06
N VAL A 15 -38.62 -3.83 -2.20
CA VAL A 15 -37.47 -3.22 -1.51
C VAL A 15 -36.20 -4.09 -1.63
N VAL A 16 -36.30 -5.31 -2.17
CA VAL A 16 -35.18 -6.27 -2.19
C VAL A 16 -34.15 -5.97 -3.29
N LEU A 17 -34.46 -5.15 -4.30
CA LEU A 17 -33.55 -4.87 -5.41
C LEU A 17 -32.44 -3.84 -5.10
N GLY A 18 -32.51 -3.13 -3.96
CA GLY A 18 -31.48 -2.15 -3.58
C GLY A 18 -30.40 -2.68 -2.61
N LEU A 19 -30.59 -3.89 -2.07
CA LEU A 19 -29.72 -4.46 -1.03
C LEU A 19 -28.48 -5.20 -1.58
N PHE A 20 -28.37 -5.33 -2.90
CA PHE A 20 -27.25 -6.03 -3.55
C PHE A 20 -26.56 -5.13 -4.57
N SER A 21 -26.39 -3.84 -4.23
CA SER A 21 -25.34 -3.06 -4.88
C SER A 21 -24.05 -3.69 -4.39
N ALA A 22 -23.51 -4.65 -5.15
CA ALA A 22 -22.17 -5.16 -4.90
C ALA A 22 -21.28 -3.92 -4.89
N GLY A 23 -20.69 -3.61 -3.73
CA GLY A 23 -19.60 -2.63 -3.69
C GLY A 23 -18.63 -3.05 -4.78
N ALA A 24 -18.29 -2.12 -5.67
CA ALA A 24 -17.26 -2.36 -6.65
C ALA A 24 -15.95 -2.47 -5.87
N THR A 25 -15.61 -3.67 -5.42
CA THR A 25 -14.31 -3.93 -4.78
C THR A 25 -13.28 -3.85 -5.89
N ALA A 26 -12.26 -3.00 -5.71
CA ALA A 26 -11.14 -2.97 -6.64
C ALA A 26 -10.54 -4.38 -6.77
N ALA A 27 -10.20 -4.80 -8.00
CA ALA A 27 -9.52 -6.07 -8.20
C ALA A 27 -8.16 -6.06 -7.45
N PRO A 28 -7.68 -7.21 -6.94
CA PRO A 28 -6.36 -7.31 -6.34
C PRO A 28 -5.28 -6.76 -7.28
N ILE A 29 -4.28 -6.07 -6.74
CA ILE A 29 -3.15 -5.55 -7.53
C ILE A 29 -2.38 -6.73 -8.15
N SER A 30 -2.12 -6.64 -9.45
CA SER A 30 -1.18 -7.50 -10.15
C SER A 30 0.13 -6.73 -10.33
N PHE A 31 1.18 -7.17 -9.65
CA PHE A 31 2.50 -6.57 -9.78
C PHE A 31 3.11 -6.81 -11.16
N THR A 32 3.81 -5.82 -11.67
CA THR A 32 4.51 -5.83 -12.96
C THR A 32 5.94 -5.32 -12.84
N GLY A 33 6.39 -4.94 -11.64
CA GLY A 33 7.67 -4.27 -11.42
C GLY A 33 7.63 -2.77 -11.74
N ASN A 34 6.43 -2.21 -11.95
CA ASN A 34 6.20 -0.80 -12.25
C ASN A 34 5.15 -0.23 -11.30
N VAL A 35 5.63 0.20 -10.13
CA VAL A 35 4.86 0.76 -9.04
C VAL A 35 3.95 1.90 -9.51
N ALA A 36 4.44 2.75 -10.43
CA ALA A 36 3.66 3.87 -10.91
C ALA A 36 2.40 3.46 -11.69
N ASN A 37 2.48 2.34 -12.40
CA ASN A 37 1.37 1.74 -13.15
C ASN A 37 0.45 0.93 -12.23
N ASP A 38 1.04 0.11 -11.36
CA ASP A 38 0.30 -0.89 -10.57
C ASP A 38 -0.43 -0.24 -9.39
N PHE A 39 0.10 0.87 -8.87
CA PHE A 39 -0.48 1.70 -7.84
C PHE A 39 -0.84 3.08 -8.40
N ASN A 40 -1.70 3.10 -9.42
CA ASN A 40 -2.14 4.32 -10.07
C ASN A 40 -3.38 4.90 -9.35
N PRO A 41 -3.27 6.03 -8.61
CA PRO A 41 -4.40 6.61 -7.88
C PRO A 41 -5.49 7.20 -8.78
N GLN A 42 -5.19 7.46 -10.06
CA GLN A 42 -6.17 7.94 -11.03
C GLN A 42 -7.12 6.81 -11.47
N THR A 43 -6.64 5.57 -11.51
CA THR A 43 -7.46 4.39 -11.82
C THR A 43 -7.95 3.65 -10.58
N ASN A 44 -7.25 3.78 -9.45
CA ASN A 44 -7.63 3.22 -8.16
C ASN A 44 -7.49 4.27 -7.04
N PRO A 45 -8.55 5.03 -6.73
CA PRO A 45 -8.53 6.07 -5.70
C PRO A 45 -8.23 5.56 -4.27
N ALA A 46 -8.28 4.25 -4.02
CA ALA A 46 -7.91 3.67 -2.74
C ALA A 46 -6.40 3.70 -2.50
N VAL A 47 -5.59 3.79 -3.57
CA VAL A 47 -4.13 3.89 -3.48
C VAL A 47 -3.74 5.13 -2.68
N LYS A 48 -2.90 4.94 -1.66
CA LYS A 48 -2.28 6.03 -0.90
C LYS A 48 -0.86 6.22 -1.39
N VAL A 49 -0.50 7.45 -1.71
CA VAL A 49 0.86 7.83 -2.13
C VAL A 49 1.48 8.66 -1.01
N ILE A 50 2.66 8.25 -0.56
CA ILE A 50 3.44 8.89 0.49
C ILE A 50 4.75 9.34 -0.15
N SER A 51 4.90 10.65 -0.34
CA SER A 51 6.14 11.23 -0.92
C SER A 51 7.32 11.02 0.02
N VAL A 52 8.45 10.58 -0.55
CA VAL A 52 9.74 10.43 0.14
C VAL A 52 10.67 11.57 -0.26
N SER A 53 10.85 11.80 -1.55
CA SER A 53 11.64 12.90 -2.10
C SER A 53 11.02 13.40 -3.40
N ASP A 54 11.17 14.69 -3.69
CA ASP A 54 10.85 15.30 -4.99
C ASP A 54 12.10 15.49 -5.88
N ASN A 55 13.29 15.21 -5.34
CA ASN A 55 14.56 15.36 -6.01
C ASN A 55 15.33 14.01 -6.06
N PRO A 56 15.73 13.54 -7.26
CA PRO A 56 16.49 12.29 -7.40
C PRO A 56 17.89 12.32 -6.77
N LEU A 57 18.41 13.50 -6.45
CA LEU A 57 19.76 13.68 -5.90
C LEU A 57 19.78 13.90 -4.38
N THR A 58 18.63 13.83 -3.69
CA THR A 58 18.52 14.09 -2.24
C THR A 58 19.43 13.19 -1.41
N ILE A 59 19.59 11.93 -1.79
CA ILE A 59 20.41 10.95 -1.07
C ILE A 59 21.92 11.22 -1.22
N GLY A 60 22.32 12.08 -2.17
CA GLY A 60 23.70 12.19 -2.61
C GLY A 60 24.12 10.99 -3.46
N GLN A 61 24.83 11.26 -4.54
CA GLN A 61 25.45 10.24 -5.37
C GLN A 61 26.74 10.78 -5.96
N SER A 62 27.66 9.89 -6.32
CA SER A 62 28.95 10.28 -6.90
C SER A 62 28.75 11.04 -8.21
N ASP A 63 29.58 12.06 -8.44
CA ASP A 63 29.47 12.94 -9.62
C ASP A 63 29.49 12.18 -10.94
N TRP A 64 30.24 11.08 -11.03
CA TRP A 64 30.30 10.28 -12.26
C TRP A 64 28.97 9.58 -12.59
N ILE A 65 28.12 9.27 -11.60
CA ILE A 65 26.76 8.74 -11.82
C ILE A 65 25.93 9.84 -12.49
N THR A 66 25.94 11.04 -11.88
CA THR A 66 25.23 12.22 -12.41
C THR A 66 25.74 12.61 -13.80
N ASN A 67 27.06 12.59 -14.04
CA ASN A 67 27.67 12.90 -15.34
C ASN A 67 27.32 11.90 -16.44
N ARG A 68 26.94 10.66 -16.09
CA ARG A 68 26.38 9.67 -17.03
C ARG A 68 24.88 9.86 -17.28
N GLY A 69 24.25 10.83 -16.61
CA GLY A 69 22.82 11.02 -16.62
C GLY A 69 22.08 9.86 -15.95
N TRP A 70 22.71 9.21 -14.96
CA TRP A 70 22.12 8.12 -14.19
C TRP A 70 21.58 8.61 -12.84
N VAL A 71 20.68 7.81 -12.27
CA VAL A 71 20.08 8.05 -10.96
C VAL A 71 20.17 6.75 -10.18
N SER A 72 20.68 6.81 -8.95
CA SER A 72 20.80 5.64 -8.08
C SER A 72 19.46 4.92 -7.87
N GLY A 73 19.51 3.60 -7.82
CA GLY A 73 18.36 2.75 -7.47
C GLY A 73 17.85 2.97 -6.03
N TRP A 74 18.65 3.62 -5.18
CA TRP A 74 18.26 4.05 -3.84
C TRP A 74 17.48 5.37 -3.81
N SER A 75 17.48 6.14 -4.91
CA SER A 75 16.74 7.40 -4.97
C SER A 75 15.24 7.11 -5.05
N ILE A 76 14.55 7.18 -3.92
CA ILE A 76 13.11 6.90 -3.78
C ILE A 76 12.30 8.19 -3.93
N GLN A 77 11.30 8.15 -4.81
CA GLN A 77 10.34 9.22 -5.03
C GLN A 77 9.18 9.12 -4.03
N ASP A 78 8.53 7.96 -3.98
CA ASP A 78 7.34 7.75 -3.18
C ASP A 78 7.12 6.28 -2.80
N ILE A 79 6.35 6.07 -1.73
CA ILE A 79 5.82 4.78 -1.32
C ILE A 79 4.33 4.77 -1.64
N ARG A 80 3.84 3.68 -2.21
CA ARG A 80 2.42 3.51 -2.56
C ARG A 80 1.83 2.31 -1.86
N LEU A 81 0.65 2.50 -1.28
CA LEU A 81 -0.06 1.49 -0.52
C LEU A 81 -1.41 1.22 -1.17
N SER A 82 -1.79 -0.05 -1.20
CA SER A 82 -3.17 -0.46 -1.51
C SER A 82 -3.55 -1.62 -0.61
N TYR A 83 -4.63 -1.45 0.13
CA TYR A 83 -5.12 -2.47 1.05
C TYR A 83 -6.35 -3.15 0.47
N ASP A 84 -6.29 -4.48 0.37
CA ASP A 84 -7.40 -5.34 -0.04
C ASP A 84 -8.03 -5.97 1.21
N GLN A 85 -9.27 -5.58 1.52
CA GLN A 85 -10.03 -6.10 2.66
C GLN A 85 -10.49 -7.54 2.48
N VAL A 86 -10.70 -7.98 1.23
CA VAL A 86 -11.20 -9.32 0.93
C VAL A 86 -10.13 -10.35 1.25
N THR A 87 -8.88 -10.05 0.91
CA THR A 87 -7.72 -10.92 1.16
C THR A 87 -6.92 -10.52 2.41
N ASP A 88 -7.36 -9.47 3.13
CA ASP A 88 -6.66 -8.85 4.26
C ASP A 88 -5.16 -8.62 3.98
N THR A 89 -4.86 -8.08 2.81
CA THR A 89 -3.49 -7.92 2.30
C THR A 89 -3.18 -6.46 2.01
N LEU A 90 -2.08 -5.96 2.58
CA LEU A 90 -1.49 -4.69 2.17
C LEU A 90 -0.46 -4.93 1.07
N ALA A 91 -0.70 -4.38 -0.11
CA ALA A 91 0.31 -4.24 -1.15
C ALA A 91 1.10 -2.94 -0.94
N VAL A 92 2.42 -3.03 -1.10
CA VAL A 92 3.36 -1.91 -0.97
C VAL A 92 4.22 -1.85 -2.23
N GLY A 93 4.29 -0.68 -2.85
CA GLY A 93 5.20 -0.38 -3.94
C GLY A 93 6.14 0.75 -3.55
N ILE A 94 7.42 0.61 -3.87
CA ILE A 94 8.44 1.62 -3.64
C ILE A 94 8.96 2.11 -4.99
N ASN A 95 8.58 3.34 -5.32
CA ASN A 95 8.85 3.97 -6.59
C ASN A 95 10.15 4.75 -6.51
N ASN A 96 11.16 4.34 -7.29
CA ASN A 96 12.41 5.07 -7.47
C ASN A 96 12.38 5.96 -8.71
N PHE A 97 13.29 6.92 -8.76
CA PHE A 97 13.34 7.92 -9.81
C PHE A 97 13.78 7.36 -11.17
N LYS A 98 13.22 7.95 -12.22
CA LYS A 98 13.70 7.80 -13.59
C LYS A 98 14.83 8.78 -13.86
N ASN A 99 15.78 8.37 -14.69
CA ASN A 99 16.75 9.28 -15.27
C ASN A 99 16.13 10.14 -16.39
N ALA A 100 16.90 11.07 -16.95
CA ALA A 100 16.44 11.99 -18.01
C ALA A 100 16.00 11.25 -19.30
N SER A 101 16.50 10.03 -19.52
CA SER A 101 16.13 9.16 -20.64
C SER A 101 14.89 8.29 -20.34
N GLY A 102 14.27 8.44 -19.17
CA GLY A 102 13.08 7.70 -18.74
C GLY A 102 13.37 6.29 -18.21
N GLN A 103 14.64 5.93 -17.99
CA GLN A 103 15.06 4.62 -17.48
C GLN A 103 15.13 4.64 -15.95
N VAL A 104 14.86 3.48 -15.35
CA VAL A 104 14.92 3.27 -13.90
C VAL A 104 16.07 2.32 -13.60
N ALA A 105 16.96 2.68 -12.69
CA ALA A 105 17.94 1.74 -12.18
C ALA A 105 17.24 0.69 -11.30
N PRO A 106 17.62 -0.60 -11.35
CA PRO A 106 17.04 -1.57 -10.44
C PRO A 106 17.15 -1.12 -8.99
N PHE A 107 16.10 -1.34 -8.20
CA PHE A 107 16.07 -0.96 -6.80
C PHE A 107 17.28 -1.54 -6.07
N GLY A 108 17.98 -0.70 -5.31
CA GLY A 108 19.21 -1.08 -4.64
C GLY A 108 20.49 -1.06 -5.49
N GLN A 109 20.40 -0.67 -6.77
CA GLN A 109 21.57 -0.45 -7.62
C GLN A 109 22.20 0.93 -7.32
N ALA A 110 23.17 0.96 -6.42
CA ALA A 110 23.77 2.20 -5.94
C ALA A 110 24.46 3.02 -7.03
N ASN A 111 25.07 2.36 -8.02
CA ASN A 111 25.73 3.06 -9.12
C ASN A 111 24.77 3.69 -10.15
N GLY A 112 23.46 3.46 -10.03
CA GLY A 112 22.44 4.00 -10.93
C GLY A 112 22.45 3.45 -12.36
N ASP A 113 23.20 2.38 -12.63
CA ASP A 113 23.25 1.75 -13.95
C ASP A 113 21.91 1.04 -14.26
N PRO A 114 21.14 1.49 -15.26
CA PRO A 114 19.85 0.89 -15.61
C PRO A 114 19.95 -0.54 -16.15
N THR A 115 21.16 -1.01 -16.49
CA THR A 115 21.38 -2.41 -16.89
C THR A 115 21.44 -3.37 -15.71
N GLY A 116 21.52 -2.87 -14.47
CA GLY A 116 21.63 -3.70 -13.27
C GLY A 116 22.94 -4.48 -13.16
N THR A 117 23.99 -4.02 -13.85
CA THR A 117 25.28 -4.70 -13.82
C THR A 117 25.93 -4.54 -12.45
N ALA A 118 26.08 -5.66 -11.74
CA ALA A 118 26.73 -5.69 -10.45
C ALA A 118 28.21 -5.28 -10.55
N THR A 119 28.72 -4.67 -9.48
CA THR A 119 30.12 -4.28 -9.34
C THR A 119 30.68 -4.80 -8.01
N ALA A 120 31.98 -4.61 -7.78
CA ALA A 120 32.62 -5.08 -6.55
C ALA A 120 32.11 -4.38 -5.26
N TYR A 121 31.65 -3.13 -5.38
CA TYR A 121 31.09 -2.34 -4.27
C TYR A 121 29.55 -2.32 -4.28
N ASP A 122 28.93 -2.68 -5.41
CA ASP A 122 27.48 -2.73 -5.59
C ASP A 122 27.09 -4.13 -6.05
N VAL A 123 26.99 -5.05 -5.08
CA VAL A 123 26.68 -6.46 -5.35
C VAL A 123 25.28 -6.62 -5.94
N ALA A 124 25.06 -7.65 -6.74
CA ALA A 124 23.76 -7.90 -7.36
C ALA A 124 22.63 -8.01 -6.33
N HIS A 125 21.42 -7.65 -6.74
CA HIS A 125 20.18 -7.86 -5.96
C HIS A 125 20.24 -7.14 -4.60
N MET A 126 19.50 -7.62 -3.60
CA MET A 126 19.57 -7.11 -2.22
C MET A 126 20.60 -7.89 -1.37
N GLY A 127 21.71 -8.29 -2.00
CA GLY A 127 22.85 -8.95 -1.34
C GLY A 127 23.67 -8.03 -0.43
N GLY A 128 24.77 -8.53 0.13
CA GLY A 128 25.65 -7.75 1.01
C GLY A 128 24.93 -7.31 2.28
N ASP A 129 25.03 -6.02 2.62
CA ASP A 129 24.27 -5.38 3.71
C ASP A 129 23.13 -4.49 3.20
N LYS A 130 22.80 -4.56 1.90
CA LYS A 130 21.70 -3.81 1.29
C LYS A 130 20.39 -4.06 2.03
N SER A 131 19.66 -3.01 2.37
CA SER A 131 18.43 -3.13 3.14
C SER A 131 17.34 -2.22 2.63
N ILE A 132 16.12 -2.73 2.75
CA ILE A 132 14.89 -1.95 2.75
C ILE A 132 14.15 -2.29 4.02
N ALA A 133 13.82 -1.28 4.80
CA ALA A 133 13.12 -1.41 6.06
C ALA A 133 11.93 -0.47 6.05
N LEU A 134 10.72 -1.00 6.16
CA LEU A 134 9.48 -0.25 6.34
C LEU A 134 8.90 -0.59 7.71
N ALA A 135 9.10 0.31 8.67
CA ALA A 135 8.48 0.21 9.98
C ALA A 135 7.07 0.78 9.96
N ILE A 136 6.15 0.07 10.60
CA ILE A 136 4.72 0.39 10.62
C ILE A 136 4.27 0.52 12.08
N ALA A 137 3.56 1.60 12.37
CA ALA A 137 2.96 1.85 13.67
C ALA A 137 1.48 2.20 13.55
N GLY A 138 0.71 1.88 14.59
CA GLY A 138 -0.66 2.38 14.74
C GLY A 138 -0.69 3.87 15.09
N VAL A 139 -1.89 4.44 15.18
CA VAL A 139 -2.08 5.79 15.69
C VAL A 139 -1.95 5.79 17.22
N ASN A 140 -1.18 6.72 17.78
CA ASN A 140 -1.12 6.89 19.24
C ASN A 140 -2.47 7.38 19.79
N ALA A 141 -3.05 6.62 20.70
CA ALA A 141 -4.36 6.90 21.28
C ALA A 141 -4.42 8.21 22.08
N SER A 142 -3.29 8.63 22.66
CA SER A 142 -3.18 9.87 23.44
C SER A 142 -2.86 11.09 22.57
N ASN A 143 -2.23 10.89 21.42
CA ASN A 143 -1.89 11.97 20.48
C ASN A 143 -1.85 11.46 19.04
N SER A 144 -2.93 11.68 18.28
CA SER A 144 -3.02 11.17 16.91
C SER A 144 -2.03 11.80 15.90
N SER A 145 -1.26 12.81 16.33
CA SER A 145 -0.20 13.47 15.56
C SER A 145 1.18 12.85 15.78
N THR A 146 1.29 11.79 16.57
CA THR A 146 2.51 10.99 16.72
C THR A 146 2.23 9.51 16.43
N PRO A 147 3.25 8.75 15.98
CA PRO A 147 3.11 7.31 15.88
C PRO A 147 2.84 6.69 17.26
N GLY A 148 2.03 5.64 17.28
CA GLY A 148 1.94 4.74 18.42
C GLY A 148 3.23 3.93 18.59
N ALA A 149 3.21 2.94 19.47
CA ALA A 149 4.29 1.96 19.49
C ALA A 149 4.39 1.30 18.11
N PRO A 150 5.57 1.30 17.46
CA PRO A 150 5.76 0.54 16.24
C PRO A 150 5.47 -0.94 16.48
N VAL A 151 4.82 -1.56 15.53
CA VAL A 151 4.30 -2.92 15.69
C VAL A 151 5.09 -3.93 14.89
N ILE A 152 5.46 -3.57 13.65
CA ILE A 152 6.18 -4.45 12.74
C ILE A 152 7.16 -3.66 11.87
N ILE A 153 8.08 -4.41 11.27
CA ILE A 153 9.00 -3.96 10.23
C ILE A 153 8.96 -4.98 9.08
N ALA A 154 8.86 -4.50 7.85
CA ALA A 154 8.82 -5.32 6.65
C ALA A 154 9.93 -4.91 5.68
N GLY A 155 10.51 -5.88 4.98
CA GLY A 155 11.53 -5.65 3.97
C GLY A 155 12.67 -6.66 4.04
N VAL A 156 13.86 -6.22 3.63
CA VAL A 156 15.09 -7.02 3.62
C VAL A 156 16.06 -6.44 4.65
N PRO A 157 16.46 -7.16 5.70
CA PRO A 157 17.38 -6.64 6.71
C PRO A 157 18.80 -6.47 6.17
N ALA A 158 19.55 -5.54 6.74
CA ALA A 158 20.99 -5.42 6.50
C ALA A 158 21.74 -6.61 7.11
N ASP A 159 21.35 -7.02 8.33
CA ASP A 159 21.80 -8.28 8.93
C ASP A 159 21.08 -9.46 8.28
N LYS A 160 21.77 -10.13 7.35
CA LYS A 160 21.23 -11.26 6.61
C LYS A 160 20.97 -12.50 7.46
N SER A 161 21.45 -12.56 8.71
CA SER A 161 21.05 -13.63 9.62
C SER A 161 19.59 -13.51 10.08
N MET A 162 19.00 -12.31 9.96
CA MET A 162 17.59 -12.02 10.27
C MET A 162 16.67 -12.14 9.04
N ALA A 163 17.24 -12.41 7.86
CA ALA A 163 16.51 -12.50 6.61
C ALA A 163 15.48 -13.64 6.60
N GLY A 164 14.37 -13.42 5.91
CA GLY A 164 13.31 -14.42 5.72
C GLY A 164 13.69 -15.45 4.68
N THR A 165 12.80 -16.41 4.45
CA THR A 165 12.91 -17.37 3.35
C THR A 165 12.23 -16.78 2.11
N GLY A 166 12.94 -16.61 1.00
CA GLY A 166 12.38 -16.14 -0.27
C GLY A 166 13.34 -15.29 -1.07
N THR A 167 12.82 -14.62 -2.10
CA THR A 167 13.58 -13.66 -2.90
C THR A 167 14.19 -12.60 -2.00
N ASP A 168 15.50 -12.41 -2.12
CA ASP A 168 16.27 -11.39 -1.40
C ASP A 168 16.19 -11.45 0.13
N GLY A 169 15.66 -12.54 0.70
CA GLY A 169 15.50 -12.64 2.14
C GLY A 169 14.43 -11.72 2.73
N PHE A 170 13.43 -11.33 1.93
CA PHE A 170 12.29 -10.54 2.39
C PHE A 170 11.59 -11.18 3.60
N THR A 171 11.22 -10.35 4.57
CA THR A 171 10.54 -10.78 5.80
C THR A 171 9.63 -9.70 6.37
N VAL A 172 8.72 -10.14 7.22
CA VAL A 172 7.98 -9.28 8.17
C VAL A 172 8.36 -9.75 9.57
N SER A 173 8.78 -8.82 10.42
CA SER A 173 9.24 -9.09 11.79
C SER A 173 8.61 -8.10 12.77
N SER A 174 8.65 -8.43 14.07
CA SER A 174 8.45 -7.43 15.12
C SER A 174 9.57 -6.38 15.03
N LEU A 175 9.26 -5.11 15.28
CA LEU A 175 10.32 -4.11 15.41
C LEU A 175 11.12 -4.33 16.71
N ASN A 176 12.45 -4.37 16.61
CA ASN A 176 13.38 -4.48 17.74
C ASN A 176 14.12 -3.16 17.96
N THR A 177 13.53 -2.30 18.79
CA THR A 177 14.07 -0.96 19.09
C THR A 177 15.33 -0.98 19.95
N ALA A 178 15.73 -2.14 20.50
CA ALA A 178 17.00 -2.28 21.22
C ALA A 178 18.22 -1.99 20.33
N ASN A 179 18.06 -2.14 19.01
CA ASN A 179 19.10 -1.87 18.02
C ASN A 179 18.98 -0.49 17.35
N SER A 180 18.14 0.40 17.89
CA SER A 180 17.84 1.69 17.25
C SER A 180 19.06 2.60 17.04
N SER A 181 20.12 2.45 17.83
CA SER A 181 21.39 3.14 17.62
C SER A 181 22.13 2.72 16.33
N SER A 182 21.80 1.55 15.77
CA SER A 182 22.35 1.05 14.51
C SER A 182 21.50 1.43 13.30
N GLY A 183 20.32 2.03 13.52
CA GLY A 183 19.40 2.45 12.46
C GLY A 183 18.41 1.35 12.04
N LEU A 184 17.38 1.78 11.29
CA LEU A 184 16.19 0.98 11.00
C LEU A 184 16.50 -0.33 10.27
N ALA A 185 17.56 -0.36 9.45
CA ALA A 185 18.04 -1.54 8.72
C ALA A 185 18.38 -2.75 9.62
N TYR A 186 18.65 -2.49 10.90
CA TYR A 186 19.06 -3.48 11.91
C TYR A 186 18.01 -3.68 13.03
N GLU A 187 16.84 -3.05 12.90
CA GLU A 187 15.74 -3.16 13.87
C GLU A 187 14.80 -4.34 13.58
N PHE A 188 15.19 -5.27 12.70
CA PHE A 188 14.43 -6.50 12.48
C PHE A 188 14.54 -7.41 13.71
N GLY A 189 13.41 -7.69 14.35
CA GLY A 189 13.30 -8.60 15.49
C GLY A 189 12.83 -9.99 15.09
N LYS A 190 11.97 -10.59 15.92
CA LYS A 190 11.40 -11.91 15.67
C LYS A 190 10.55 -11.89 14.40
N GLN A 191 10.81 -12.82 13.48
CA GLN A 191 10.02 -13.01 12.27
C GLN A 191 8.56 -13.36 12.61
N LEU A 192 7.64 -12.85 11.79
CA LEU A 192 6.19 -13.03 11.91
C LEU A 192 5.63 -13.64 10.62
N PRO A 193 5.89 -14.95 10.35
CA PRO A 193 5.52 -15.59 9.08
C PRO A 193 4.03 -15.51 8.74
N GLN A 194 3.15 -15.40 9.75
CA GLN A 194 1.71 -15.23 9.55
C GLN A 194 1.31 -13.90 8.88
N TYR A 195 2.20 -12.89 8.93
CA TYR A 195 2.02 -11.60 8.25
C TYR A 195 2.90 -11.46 7.00
N THR A 196 3.89 -12.33 6.82
CA THR A 196 4.79 -12.29 5.68
C THR A 196 4.04 -12.62 4.37
N GLY A 197 3.97 -11.64 3.47
CA GLY A 197 3.55 -11.84 2.10
C GLY A 197 4.72 -12.23 1.21
N ASN A 198 4.70 -11.76 -0.03
CA ASN A 198 5.73 -12.04 -1.03
C ASN A 198 6.38 -10.73 -1.49
N LEU A 199 7.69 -10.77 -1.70
CA LEU A 199 8.39 -9.84 -2.60
C LEU A 199 8.10 -10.29 -4.03
N ALA A 200 7.56 -9.41 -4.86
CA ALA A 200 7.03 -9.75 -6.18
C ALA A 200 8.14 -10.19 -7.14
N TYR A 201 9.23 -9.43 -7.15
CA TYR A 201 10.36 -9.60 -8.03
C TYR A 201 11.66 -9.30 -7.29
N ASP A 202 12.71 -9.98 -7.72
CA ASP A 202 14.08 -9.55 -7.47
C ASP A 202 14.34 -8.32 -8.36
N PRO A 203 14.73 -7.16 -7.79
CA PRO A 203 14.98 -5.95 -8.57
C PRO A 203 15.93 -6.21 -9.75
N SER A 204 15.44 -5.89 -10.95
CA SER A 204 16.15 -6.16 -12.21
C SER A 204 15.77 -5.12 -13.27
N PRO A 205 16.48 -5.00 -14.40
CA PRO A 205 16.09 -4.05 -15.45
C PRO A 205 14.67 -4.23 -15.97
N SER A 206 14.13 -5.45 -15.95
CA SER A 206 12.74 -5.75 -16.33
C SER A 206 11.71 -5.44 -15.23
N HIS A 207 12.13 -5.45 -13.97
CA HIS A 207 11.29 -5.18 -12.80
C HIS A 207 12.09 -4.28 -11.84
N PRO A 208 12.33 -3.01 -12.22
CA PRO A 208 13.34 -2.20 -11.54
C PRO A 208 12.86 -1.62 -10.21
N GLN A 209 11.57 -1.73 -9.90
CA GLN A 209 10.96 -1.16 -8.71
C GLN A 209 10.58 -2.27 -7.73
N LEU A 210 10.53 -1.94 -6.44
CA LEU A 210 10.29 -2.92 -5.39
C LEU A 210 8.80 -2.96 -5.04
N GLU A 211 8.21 -4.16 -5.11
CA GLU A 211 6.80 -4.40 -4.81
C GLU A 211 6.67 -5.62 -3.91
N PHE A 212 5.91 -5.50 -2.82
CA PHE A 212 5.69 -6.63 -1.92
C PHE A 212 4.32 -6.57 -1.24
N THR A 213 4.00 -7.63 -0.50
CA THR A 213 2.76 -7.74 0.26
C THR A 213 3.00 -8.07 1.73
N ILE A 214 2.05 -7.66 2.57
CA ILE A 214 1.93 -8.05 3.97
C ILE A 214 0.51 -8.64 4.14
N LYS A 215 0.43 -9.90 4.56
CA LYS A 215 -0.82 -10.64 4.73
C LYS A 215 -1.39 -10.43 6.13
N ASN A 216 -2.69 -10.72 6.28
CA ASN A 216 -3.41 -10.59 7.54
C ASN A 216 -3.19 -9.22 8.20
N PHE A 217 -3.13 -8.15 7.39
CA PHE A 217 -2.59 -6.86 7.82
C PHE A 217 -3.45 -6.21 8.90
N SER A 218 -4.78 -6.34 8.82
CA SER A 218 -5.69 -5.83 9.85
C SER A 218 -5.60 -6.58 11.18
N GLN A 219 -5.02 -7.79 11.19
CA GLN A 219 -4.89 -8.62 12.38
C GLN A 219 -3.63 -8.31 13.19
N ILE A 220 -2.75 -7.43 12.68
CA ILE A 220 -1.55 -7.01 13.40
C ILE A 220 -1.98 -6.17 14.62
N ALA A 221 -1.66 -6.69 15.80
CA ALA A 221 -2.00 -6.04 17.06
C ALA A 221 -1.43 -4.60 17.11
N GLY A 222 -2.28 -3.65 17.47
CA GLY A 222 -1.94 -2.22 17.55
C GLY A 222 -2.25 -1.43 16.29
N LEU A 223 -2.64 -2.07 15.18
CA LEU A 223 -3.16 -1.36 14.00
C LEU A 223 -4.68 -1.18 14.07
N ASP A 224 -5.12 0.02 13.71
CA ASP A 224 -6.53 0.36 13.51
C ASP A 224 -6.65 1.08 12.16
N LEU A 225 -6.93 0.31 11.11
CA LEU A 225 -6.93 0.81 9.72
C LEU A 225 -7.98 1.89 9.45
N SER A 226 -8.99 2.01 10.33
CA SER A 226 -9.98 3.09 10.27
C SER A 226 -9.44 4.44 10.69
N LYS A 227 -8.34 4.46 11.48
CA LYS A 227 -7.64 5.67 11.93
C LYS A 227 -6.41 6.02 11.10
N GLY A 228 -6.01 5.11 10.21
CA GLY A 228 -4.77 5.19 9.45
C GLY A 228 -3.60 4.52 10.17
N ILE A 229 -2.43 4.64 9.56
CA ILE A 229 -1.18 4.06 10.05
C ILE A 229 -0.05 5.09 9.95
N TRP A 230 1.06 4.84 10.63
CA TRP A 230 2.29 5.59 10.47
C TRP A 230 3.33 4.70 9.82
N LEU A 231 4.14 5.30 8.93
CA LEU A 231 5.23 4.63 8.24
C LEU A 231 6.54 5.38 8.49
N SER A 232 7.62 4.64 8.71
CA SER A 232 8.99 5.14 8.59
C SER A 232 9.78 4.15 7.74
N MET A 233 10.71 4.65 6.95
CA MET A 233 11.43 3.82 5.99
C MET A 233 12.92 4.18 5.94
N TYR A 234 13.73 3.15 5.70
CA TYR A 234 15.13 3.23 5.31
C TYR A 234 15.36 2.38 4.06
N ALA A 235 16.15 2.88 3.11
CA ALA A 235 16.65 2.09 1.99
C ALA A 235 18.10 2.46 1.67
N GLY A 236 19.01 1.49 1.66
CA GLY A 236 20.42 1.77 1.40
C GLY A 236 21.34 0.60 1.74
N SER A 237 22.64 0.88 1.73
CA SER A 237 23.72 -0.04 2.09
C SER A 237 24.88 0.77 2.66
N SER A 238 25.53 0.27 3.71
CA SER A 238 26.74 0.93 4.24
C SER A 238 27.99 0.60 3.40
N GLN A 239 27.89 -0.35 2.47
CA GLN A 239 28.99 -0.86 1.65
C GLN A 239 29.08 -0.22 0.26
N ASP A 240 28.00 0.40 -0.23
CA ASP A 240 27.94 0.82 -1.63
C ASP A 240 28.85 2.02 -1.96
N GLY A 241 29.11 2.90 -1.00
CA GLY A 241 30.15 3.95 -1.02
C GLY A 241 30.01 5.00 -2.14
N VAL A 242 29.02 4.89 -3.02
CA VAL A 242 28.85 5.72 -4.21
C VAL A 242 27.52 6.47 -4.25
N ALA A 243 26.55 6.06 -3.44
CA ALA A 243 25.26 6.71 -3.23
C ALA A 243 24.95 6.70 -1.72
N GLY A 244 24.22 7.70 -1.24
CA GLY A 244 23.71 7.66 0.12
C GLY A 244 22.41 6.87 0.23
N GLU A 245 21.78 6.96 1.38
CA GLU A 245 20.57 6.22 1.69
C GLU A 245 19.31 7.09 1.67
N ALA A 246 18.17 6.46 1.39
CA ALA A 246 16.87 7.11 1.44
C ALA A 246 16.19 6.87 2.79
N TYR A 247 15.58 7.92 3.32
CA TYR A 247 14.88 7.90 4.61
C TYR A 247 13.48 8.50 4.46
N LEU A 248 12.54 7.95 5.21
CA LEU A 248 11.24 8.56 5.48
C LEU A 248 11.04 8.60 6.99
N ASP A 249 10.98 9.81 7.54
CA ASP A 249 10.56 10.02 8.92
C ASP A 249 9.12 9.56 9.11
N TRP A 250 8.73 9.27 10.36
CA TRP A 250 7.38 8.84 10.69
C TRP A 250 6.33 9.73 10.05
N THR A 251 5.64 9.19 9.04
CA THR A 251 4.66 9.88 8.23
C THR A 251 3.31 9.19 8.35
N LYS A 252 2.29 9.98 8.70
CA LYS A 252 0.94 9.46 8.87
C LYS A 252 0.30 9.22 7.50
N THR A 253 -0.11 7.99 7.27
CA THR A 253 -1.00 7.63 6.17
C THR A 253 -2.45 7.67 6.67
N PRO A 254 -3.38 8.29 5.93
CA PRO A 254 -4.81 8.26 6.25
C PRO A 254 -5.38 6.84 6.36
N ALA A 255 -6.66 6.74 6.74
CA ALA A 255 -7.36 5.47 6.80
C ALA A 255 -7.19 4.66 5.50
N LEU A 256 -6.90 3.36 5.67
CA LEU A 256 -6.75 2.39 4.58
C LEU A 256 -8.04 1.60 4.33
N ALA A 257 -9.07 1.82 5.14
CA ALA A 257 -10.38 1.20 4.93
C ALA A 257 -11.09 1.78 3.70
N GLU A 258 -11.88 0.95 3.01
CA GLU A 258 -12.80 1.42 1.98
C GLU A 258 -13.64 2.56 2.52
N GLN A 259 -13.65 3.67 1.77
CA GLN A 259 -14.70 4.65 1.91
C GLN A 259 -15.95 4.00 1.31
N ASN A 260 -16.82 3.43 2.15
CA ASN A 260 -18.15 2.90 1.81
C ASN A 260 -19.11 3.98 1.26
N THR A 261 -18.61 4.95 0.50
CA THR A 261 -19.43 5.86 -0.28
C THR A 261 -20.02 5.07 -1.45
N PRO A 262 -21.35 4.90 -1.51
CA PRO A 262 -21.97 4.23 -2.64
C PRO A 262 -21.59 4.94 -3.93
N GLU A 263 -21.24 4.17 -4.96
CA GLU A 263 -21.02 4.67 -6.33
C GLU A 263 -22.17 5.61 -6.77
N PRO A 264 -21.92 6.63 -7.61
CA PRO A 264 -22.99 7.51 -8.12
C PRO A 264 -24.17 6.75 -8.73
N THR A 265 -23.89 5.60 -9.35
CA THR A 265 -24.91 4.70 -9.90
C THR A 265 -25.79 4.08 -8.81
N THR A 266 -25.21 3.75 -7.65
CA THR A 266 -25.95 3.28 -6.47
C THR A 266 -26.84 4.39 -5.91
N TRP A 267 -26.32 5.62 -5.82
CA TRP A 267 -27.14 6.79 -5.45
C TRP A 267 -28.28 7.02 -6.42
N LEU A 268 -28.03 6.93 -7.73
CA LEU A 268 -29.04 7.08 -8.76
C LEU A 268 -30.11 5.97 -8.65
N ALA A 269 -29.69 4.71 -8.51
CA ALA A 269 -30.58 3.57 -8.35
C ALA A 269 -31.48 3.74 -7.12
N TRP A 270 -30.92 4.15 -5.98
CA TRP A 270 -31.69 4.45 -4.77
C TRP A 270 -32.66 5.61 -4.98
N THR A 271 -32.21 6.67 -5.66
CA THR A 271 -33.05 7.85 -5.95
C THR A 271 -34.24 7.47 -6.85
N VAL A 272 -34.00 6.68 -7.89
CA VAL A 272 -35.05 6.19 -8.80
C VAL A 272 -36.01 5.24 -8.09
N ALA A 273 -35.50 4.30 -7.29
CA ALA A 273 -36.32 3.37 -6.52
C ALA A 273 -37.23 4.12 -5.53
N CYS A 274 -36.68 5.08 -4.78
CA CYS A 274 -37.44 5.94 -3.88
C CYS A 274 -38.47 6.79 -4.62
N GLY A 275 -38.10 7.36 -5.77
CA GLY A 275 -39.01 8.13 -6.63
C GLY A 275 -40.19 7.30 -7.16
N ALA A 276 -39.93 6.08 -7.64
CA ALA A 276 -40.96 5.16 -8.12
C ALA A 276 -41.91 4.72 -6.99
N ALA A 277 -41.36 4.43 -5.80
CA ALA A 277 -42.16 4.10 -4.62
C ALA A 277 -43.07 5.26 -4.19
N ALA A 278 -42.53 6.49 -4.16
CA ALA A 278 -43.28 7.70 -3.83
C ALA A 278 -44.40 8.00 -4.85
N TYR A 279 -44.11 7.86 -6.15
CA TYR A 279 -45.10 8.01 -7.21
C TYR A 279 -46.26 7.02 -7.07
N ARG A 280 -45.93 5.74 -6.85
CA ARG A 280 -46.93 4.68 -6.66
C ARG A 280 -47.80 4.91 -5.42
N TYR A 281 -47.21 5.40 -4.32
CA TYR A 281 -47.95 5.74 -3.11
C TYR A 281 -48.93 6.90 -3.35
N ARG A 282 -48.53 7.93 -4.10
CA ARG A 282 -49.40 9.07 -4.44
C ARG A 282 -50.56 8.69 -5.36
N GLY A 283 -50.33 7.82 -6.35
CA GLY A 283 -51.37 7.35 -7.27
C GLY A 283 -52.55 6.70 -6.55
N ARG A 284 -52.28 5.85 -5.55
CA ARG A 284 -53.33 5.13 -4.78
C ARG A 284 -54.23 6.01 -3.91
N ARG A 285 -53.86 7.26 -3.64
CA ARG A 285 -54.71 8.19 -2.86
C ARG A 285 -55.81 8.84 -3.71
N LYS A 286 -55.66 8.88 -5.04
CA LYS A 286 -56.68 9.47 -5.91
C LYS A 286 -57.92 8.59 -6.04
N ASP A 287 -57.76 7.27 -5.97
CA ASP A 287 -58.87 6.31 -6.17
C ASP A 287 -59.77 6.11 -4.94
N LYS A 288 -59.52 6.81 -3.82
CA LYS A 288 -60.32 6.70 -2.57
C LYS A 288 -61.25 7.89 -2.32
N ARG A 289 -61.42 8.80 -3.29
CA ARG A 289 -62.29 9.99 -3.17
C ARG A 289 -63.41 10.05 -4.23
N ALA A 290 -63.87 8.90 -4.71
CA ALA A 290 -65.09 8.76 -5.50
C ALA A 290 -66.10 7.90 -4.73
#